data_AF-A0A1E3WBV9-F1
#
_entry.id   AF-A0A1E3WBV9-F1
#
_cell.length_a   1.000
_cell.length_b   1.000
_cell.length_c   1.000
_cell.angle_alpha   90.00
_cell.angle_beta   90.00
_cell.angle_gamma   90.00
#
_symmetry.space_group_name_H-M   'P 1'
#
loop_
_entity.id
_entity.type
_entity.pdbx_description
1 polymer ?
#
loop_
_entity_poly.entity_id
_entity_poly.type
_entity_poly.pdbx_seq_one_letter_code
_entity_poly.pdbx_strand_id
1 'polypeptide(L)' 'MQARAAEVAENAANGAPSLPTTIGQELATNPFLRASSPEIQQRLGLEGQPLEMVFGEVRKRKDRF' A
#
# COMPACT_ATOMS: atom_id res chain seq x y z
N MET A 1 3.44 -6.57 -5.52
CA MET A 1 3.29 -6.43 -4.05
C MET A 1 3.83 -7.62 -3.25
N GLN A 2 3.92 -8.84 -3.82
CA GLN A 2 4.30 -10.03 -3.04
C GLN A 2 5.76 -10.06 -2.55
N ALA A 3 6.72 -9.51 -3.31
CA ALA A 3 8.13 -9.58 -2.93
C ALA A 3 8.46 -8.85 -1.61
N ARG A 4 7.91 -7.65 -1.40
CA ARG A 4 8.14 -6.90 -0.15
C ARG A 4 7.43 -7.54 1.04
N ALA A 5 6.23 -8.09 0.85
CA ALA A 5 5.51 -8.79 1.91
C ALA A 5 6.28 -10.03 2.38
N ALA A 6 6.91 -10.76 1.45
CA ALA A 6 7.76 -11.91 1.76
C ALA A 6 9.03 -11.50 2.54
N GLU A 7 9.72 -10.44 2.10
CA GLU A 7 10.91 -9.91 2.79
C GLU A 7 10.58 -9.44 4.22
N VAL A 8 9.44 -8.77 4.41
CA VAL A 8 8.98 -8.34 5.75
C VAL A 8 8.64 -9.55 6.62
N ALA A 9 8.02 -10.59 6.06
CA ALA A 9 7.71 -11.82 6.80
C ALA A 9 8.98 -12.56 7.22
N GLU A 10 9.99 -12.62 6.36
CA GLU A 10 11.30 -13.22 6.68
C GLU A 10 12.04 -12.42 7.76
N ASN A 11 12.08 -11.09 7.65
CA ASN A 11 12.66 -10.23 8.67
C ASN A 11 11.96 -10.39 10.02
N ALA A 12 10.63 -10.50 10.02
CA ALA A 12 9.86 -10.76 11.24
C ALA A 12 10.18 -12.12 11.86
N ALA A 13 10.32 -13.18 11.05
CA ALA A 13 10.70 -14.50 11.51
C ALA A 13 12.11 -14.54 12.13
N ASN A 14 13.02 -13.71 11.60
CA ASN A 14 14.41 -13.61 12.06
C ASN A 14 14.62 -12.55 13.17
N GLY A 15 13.55 -11.89 13.65
CA GLY A 15 13.66 -10.81 14.64
C GLY A 15 14.42 -9.57 14.13
N ALA A 16 14.54 -9.41 12.82
CA ALA A 16 15.27 -8.34 12.18
C ALA A 16 14.36 -7.13 11.88
N PRO A 17 14.86 -5.89 11.99
CA PRO A 17 14.09 -4.71 11.63
C PRO A 17 13.84 -4.65 10.12
N SER A 18 12.62 -4.31 9.72
CA SER A 18 12.24 -4.09 8.32
C SER A 18 12.40 -2.62 7.86
N LEU A 19 12.99 -1.80 8.73
CA LEU A 19 13.27 -0.38 8.55
C LEU A 19 14.79 -0.12 8.69
N PRO A 20 15.32 0.93 8.03
CA PRO A 20 14.63 1.95 7.22
C PRO A 20 14.20 1.48 5.82
N THR A 21 13.18 2.11 5.22
CA THR A 21 12.82 1.97 3.79
C THR A 21 13.19 3.21 3.00
N THR A 22 13.11 3.13 1.66
CA THR A 22 13.30 4.29 0.77
C THR A 22 11.96 4.80 0.22
N ILE A 23 11.88 6.09 -0.12
CA ILE A 23 10.69 6.69 -0.76
C ILE A 23 10.29 5.98 -2.05
N GLY A 24 11.26 5.51 -2.85
CA GLY A 24 11.00 4.73 -4.06
C GLY A 24 10.31 3.39 -3.76
N GLN A 25 10.74 2.70 -2.69
CA GLN A 25 10.10 1.45 -2.24
C GLN A 25 8.69 1.70 -1.70
N GLU A 26 8.49 2.79 -0.96
CA GLU A 26 7.16 3.18 -0.47
C GLU A 26 6.21 3.50 -1.63
N LEU A 27 6.63 4.25 -2.65
CA LEU A 27 5.80 4.51 -3.84
C LEU A 27 5.42 3.23 -4.60
N ALA A 28 6.32 2.25 -4.67
CA ALA A 28 6.07 1.00 -5.37
C ALA A 28 5.10 0.07 -4.60
N THR A 29 5.14 0.10 -3.27
CA THR A 29 4.50 -0.95 -2.44
C THR A 29 3.39 -0.43 -1.51
N ASN A 30 3.39 0.85 -1.15
CA ASN A 30 2.46 1.41 -0.18
C ASN A 30 1.14 1.81 -0.85
N PRO A 31 0.00 1.18 -0.49
CA PRO A 31 -1.29 1.48 -1.09
C PRO A 31 -1.76 2.93 -0.82
N PHE A 32 -1.30 3.57 0.26
CA PHE A 32 -1.65 4.96 0.58
C PHE A 32 -1.02 5.97 -0.37
N LEU A 33 0.20 5.68 -0.85
CA LEU A 33 0.92 6.55 -1.79
C LEU A 33 0.54 6.28 -3.25
N ARG A 34 -0.35 5.31 -3.48
CA ARG A 34 -0.76 4.86 -4.81
C ARG A 34 -2.22 5.19 -5.13
N ALA A 35 -2.82 6.19 -4.49
CA ALA A 35 -4.20 6.62 -4.77
C ALA A 35 -4.42 7.04 -6.25
N SER A 36 -3.37 7.53 -6.92
CA SER A 36 -3.38 7.84 -8.36
C SER A 36 -3.21 6.63 -9.27
N SER A 37 -2.99 5.43 -8.72
CA SER A 37 -2.79 4.20 -9.51
C SER A 37 -4.13 3.74 -10.11
N PRO A 38 -4.24 3.61 -11.45
CA PRO A 38 -5.47 3.15 -12.10
C PRO A 38 -5.91 1.77 -11.61
N GLU A 39 -4.96 0.88 -11.33
CA GLU A 39 -5.25 -0.46 -10.77
C GLU A 39 -5.94 -0.39 -9.40
N ILE A 40 -5.53 0.55 -8.54
CA ILE A 40 -6.16 0.74 -7.22
C ILE A 40 -7.55 1.36 -7.39
N GLN A 41 -7.69 2.37 -8.24
CA GLN A 41 -8.99 2.98 -8.52
C GLN A 41 -10.00 1.96 -9.06
N GLN A 42 -9.58 1.10 -9.99
CA GLN A 42 -10.40 0.00 -10.50
C GLN A 42 -10.81 -0.99 -9.41
N ARG A 43 -9.87 -1.45 -8.58
CA ARG A 43 -10.19 -2.36 -7.47
C ARG A 43 -11.16 -1.76 -6.44
N LEU A 44 -11.13 -0.44 -6.28
CA LEU A 44 -12.01 0.27 -5.35
C LEU A 44 -13.34 0.67 -5.99
N GLY A 45 -13.48 0.59 -7.32
CA GLY A 45 -14.64 1.08 -8.07
C GLY A 45 -14.74 2.61 -8.06
N LEU A 46 -13.61 3.32 -7.94
CA LEU A 46 -13.53 4.77 -7.79
C LEU A 46 -12.76 5.43 -8.95
N GLU A 47 -12.84 4.83 -10.14
CA GLU A 47 -12.24 5.40 -11.35
C GLU A 47 -12.80 6.80 -11.63
N GLY A 48 -11.91 7.75 -11.89
CA GLY A 48 -12.29 9.14 -12.16
C GLY A 48 -12.79 9.94 -10.95
N GLN A 49 -12.79 9.35 -9.75
CA GLN A 49 -13.10 10.07 -8.51
C GLN A 49 -11.90 10.89 -8.03
N PRO A 50 -12.14 11.94 -7.22
CA PRO A 50 -11.06 12.71 -6.59
C PRO A 50 -10.12 11.82 -5.76
N LEU A 51 -8.82 12.13 -5.77
CA LEU A 51 -7.80 11.29 -5.12
C LEU A 51 -8.01 11.20 -3.60
N GLU A 52 -8.57 12.23 -2.97
CA GLU A 52 -8.93 12.24 -1.56
C GLU A 52 -10.01 11.21 -1.21
N MET A 53 -10.95 10.95 -2.12
CA MET A 53 -11.97 9.91 -1.96
C MET A 53 -11.34 8.52 -2.07
N VAL A 54 -10.47 8.32 -3.05
CA VAL A 54 -9.73 7.07 -3.24
C VAL A 54 -8.85 6.77 -2.02
N PHE A 55 -8.11 7.76 -1.53
CA PHE A 55 -7.29 7.65 -0.33
C PHE A 55 -8.12 7.33 0.92
N GLY A 56 -9.24 8.04 1.12
CA GLY A 56 -10.14 7.80 2.24
C GLY A 56 -10.70 6.38 2.25
N GLU A 57 -11.03 5.84 1.07
CA GLU A 57 -11.54 4.49 0.93
C GLU A 57 -10.47 3.41 1.18
N VAL A 58 -9.23 3.64 0.74
CA VAL A 58 -8.07 2.78 1.10
C VAL A 58 -7.89 2.75 2.61
N ARG A 59 -8.01 3.90 3.30
CA ARG A 59 -7.90 3.98 4.75
C ARG A 59 -9.01 3.22 5.47
N LYS A 60 -10.26 3.45 5.07
CA LYS A 60 -11.44 2.74 5.63
C LYS A 60 -11.32 1.22 5.50
N ARG A 61 -10.82 0.72 4.36
CA ARG A 61 -10.60 -0.72 4.17
C ARG A 61 -9.51 -1.24 5.09
N LYS A 62 -8.38 -0.53 5.25
CA LYS A 62 -7.31 -0.93 6.19
C LYS A 62 -7.79 -0.93 7.65
N ASP A 63 -8.62 0.03 8.06
CA ASP A 63 -9.12 0.10 9.44
C ASP A 63 -10.10 -1.04 9.80
N ARG A 64 -10.65 -1.73 8.80
CA ARG A 64 -11.57 -2.87 8.98
C ARG A 64 -10.89 -4.23 8.76
N PHE A 65 -9.57 -4.26 8.53
CA PHE A 65 -8.80 -5.44 8.18
C PHE A 65 -7.86 -5.88 9.31
#